data_AF-A0A2V5M812-F1
#
_entry.id   AF-A0A2V5M812-F1
#
_cell.length_a   1.000
_cell.length_b   1.000
_cell.length_c   1.000
_cell.angle_alpha   90.00
_cell.angle_beta   90.00
_cell.angle_gamma   90.00
#
_symmetry.space_group_name_H-M   'P 1'
#
loop_
_entity.id
_entity.type
_entity.pdbx_description
1 polymer ?
#
loop_
_entity_poly.entity_id
_entity_poly.type
_entity_poly.pdbx_seq_one_letter_code
_entity_poly.pdbx_strand_id
1 'polypeptide(L)'
;DVAALRVLTGMLEAAVHFDAHRLPELFGGFCLDDYGVPVSYPVACQPQAWAAGAVPYLVMAILGLEPDAFSKRLAIVRPTLPENVHRAEIQGLRIGAAHVDLVFERRIEGVEVRVNSVDGELEVEVRQ
;
A
#
# COMPACT_ATOMS: atom_id res chain seq x y z
N ASP A 1 -3.39 -6.06 -7.66
CA ASP A 1 -4.32 -5.31 -8.55
C ASP A 1 -3.52 -4.31 -9.38
N VAL A 2 -3.58 -4.38 -10.72
CA VAL A 2 -2.77 -3.53 -11.62
C VAL A 2 -3.21 -2.06 -11.55
N ALA A 3 -4.50 -1.79 -11.38
CA ALA A 3 -5.01 -0.43 -11.28
C ALA A 3 -4.59 0.20 -9.95
N ALA A 4 -4.71 -0.54 -8.84
CA ALA A 4 -4.25 -0.09 -7.53
C ALA A 4 -2.74 0.19 -7.53
N LEU A 5 -1.94 -0.67 -8.17
CA LEU A 5 -0.51 -0.48 -8.31
C LEU A 5 -0.17 0.80 -9.07
N ARG A 6 -0.84 1.05 -10.20
CA ARG A 6 -0.65 2.28 -10.98
C ARG A 6 -0.97 3.53 -10.17
N VAL A 7 -2.08 3.52 -9.43
CA VAL A 7 -2.51 4.65 -8.59
C VAL A 7 -1.49 4.89 -7.47
N LEU A 8 -1.10 3.85 -6.74
CA LEU A 8 -0.13 3.98 -5.64
C LEU A 8 1.23 4.46 -6.15
N THR A 9 1.73 3.93 -7.27
CA THR A 9 2.99 4.38 -7.88
C THR A 9 2.92 5.87 -8.20
N GLY A 10 1.88 6.33 -8.88
CA GLY A 10 1.71 7.74 -9.20
C GLY A 10 1.59 8.63 -7.95
N MET A 11 0.97 8.13 -6.88
CA MET A 11 0.92 8.84 -5.59
C MET A 11 2.30 8.94 -4.93
N LEU A 12 3.10 7.87 -4.96
CA LEU A 12 4.47 7.89 -4.43
C LEU A 12 5.38 8.83 -5.22
N GLU A 13 5.28 8.82 -6.56
CA GLU A 13 5.99 9.73 -7.45
C GLU A 13 5.55 11.18 -7.22
N ALA A 14 4.25 11.45 -7.06
CA ALA A 14 3.79 12.79 -6.75
C ALA A 14 4.29 13.28 -5.38
N ALA A 15 4.31 12.40 -4.37
CA ALA A 15 4.70 12.75 -3.00
C ALA A 15 6.12 13.32 -2.91
N VAL A 16 7.06 12.88 -3.76
CA VAL A 16 8.44 13.42 -3.75
C VAL A 16 8.53 14.90 -4.12
N HIS A 17 7.49 15.46 -4.74
CA HIS A 17 7.43 16.88 -5.11
C HIS A 17 6.79 17.78 -4.06
N PHE A 18 6.21 17.20 -2.99
CA PHE A 18 5.54 17.97 -1.93
C PHE A 18 6.37 17.96 -0.64
N ASP A 19 6.32 19.08 0.08
CA ASP A 19 7.03 19.23 1.36
C ASP A 19 6.68 18.10 2.33
N ALA A 20 7.72 17.53 2.93
CA ALA A 20 7.64 16.39 3.85
C ALA A 20 6.84 15.18 3.29
N HIS A 21 6.79 15.02 1.96
CA HIS A 21 6.06 13.96 1.28
C HIS A 21 4.55 13.93 1.58
N ARG A 22 3.98 15.09 1.93
CA ARG A 22 2.55 15.19 2.24
C ARG A 22 1.76 15.47 0.96
N LEU A 23 0.99 14.47 0.54
CA LEU A 23 0.09 14.60 -0.60
C LEU A 23 -0.91 15.74 -0.41
N PRO A 24 -1.29 16.42 -1.50
CA PRO A 24 -2.25 17.51 -1.47
C PRO A 24 -3.66 16.99 -1.17
N GLU A 25 -4.52 17.90 -0.71
CA GLU A 25 -5.95 17.68 -0.53
C GLU A 25 -6.65 17.18 -1.80
N LEU A 26 -6.24 17.66 -2.98
CA LEU A 26 -6.82 17.32 -4.27
C LEU A 26 -5.77 17.30 -5.39
N PHE A 27 -6.08 16.58 -6.46
CA PHE A 27 -5.35 16.63 -7.73
C PHE A 27 -6.19 17.37 -8.76
N GLY A 28 -5.64 18.43 -9.37
CA GLY A 28 -6.35 19.27 -10.34
C GLY A 28 -6.55 18.67 -11.73
N GLY A 29 -6.01 17.48 -11.99
CA GLY A 29 -6.18 16.78 -13.28
C GLY A 29 -5.28 17.25 -14.42
N PHE A 30 -4.22 18.02 -14.13
CA PHE A 30 -3.22 18.41 -15.13
C PHE A 30 -2.39 17.20 -15.57
N CYS A 31 -2.15 17.07 -16.87
CA CYS A 31 -1.36 15.97 -17.42
C CYS A 31 0.12 16.14 -17.03
N LEU A 32 0.77 15.04 -16.64
CA LEU A 32 2.19 15.06 -16.31
C LEU A 32 3.05 15.45 -17.52
N ASP A 33 2.68 15.03 -18.73
CA ASP A 33 3.41 15.32 -19.97
C ASP A 33 3.46 16.83 -20.31
N ASP A 34 2.47 17.59 -19.84
CA ASP A 34 2.37 19.03 -20.11
C ASP A 34 3.22 19.88 -19.15
N TYR A 35 3.44 19.42 -17.91
CA TYR A 35 4.03 20.21 -16.82
C TYR A 35 5.29 19.59 -16.20
N GLY A 36 5.56 18.31 -16.43
CA GLY A 36 6.72 17.55 -15.92
C GLY A 36 6.71 17.26 -14.42
N VAL A 37 5.91 17.97 -13.63
CA VAL A 37 5.77 17.81 -12.17
C VAL A 37 4.31 18.08 -11.73
N PRO A 38 3.89 17.62 -10.54
CA PRO A 38 2.61 17.99 -9.96
C PRO A 38 2.47 19.52 -9.83
N VAL A 39 1.44 20.07 -10.48
CA VAL A 39 1.13 21.50 -10.38
C VAL A 39 0.63 21.82 -8.98
N SER A 40 1.37 22.66 -8.26
CA SER A 40 1.03 23.05 -6.89
C SER A 40 -0.19 23.97 -6.87
N TYR A 41 -1.15 23.66 -5.99
CA TYR A 41 -2.26 24.53 -5.66
C TYR A 41 -1.98 25.21 -4.30
N PRO A 42 -1.64 26.52 -4.25
CA PRO A 42 -1.02 27.15 -3.07
C PRO A 42 -1.86 27.12 -1.79
N VAL A 43 -3.17 26.90 -1.89
CA VAL A 43 -4.11 26.92 -0.75
C VAL A 43 -4.58 25.52 -0.34
N ALA A 44 -4.03 24.45 -0.93
CA ALA A 44 -4.40 23.08 -0.58
C ALA A 44 -3.92 22.68 0.83
N CYS A 45 -4.78 22.00 1.59
CA CYS A 45 -4.35 21.35 2.83
C CYS A 45 -3.45 20.12 2.52
N GLN A 46 -2.55 19.74 3.44
CA GLN A 46 -1.59 18.65 3.22
C GLN A 46 -1.34 17.79 4.48
N PRO A 47 -1.79 16.52 4.54
CA PRO A 47 -2.90 15.93 3.79
C PRO A 47 -4.26 16.30 4.39
N GLN A 48 -5.33 16.22 3.60
CA GLN A 48 -6.68 16.45 4.08
C GLN A 48 -7.26 15.20 4.76
N ALA A 49 -8.00 15.39 5.87
CA ALA A 49 -8.43 14.32 6.77
C ALA A 49 -9.30 13.23 6.10
N TRP A 50 -10.06 13.56 5.06
CA TRP A 50 -10.91 12.60 4.33
C TRP A 50 -10.11 11.70 3.39
N ALA A 51 -8.92 12.12 2.94
CA ALA A 51 -8.05 11.33 2.04
C ALA A 51 -6.97 10.53 2.80
N ALA A 52 -6.79 10.74 4.10
CA ALA A 52 -5.70 10.13 4.87
C ALA A 52 -5.71 8.59 4.87
N GLY A 53 -6.88 7.95 4.70
CA GLY A 53 -7.02 6.50 4.63
C GLY A 53 -6.63 5.87 3.28
N ALA A 54 -6.45 6.68 2.22
CA ALA A 54 -6.22 6.15 0.87
C ALA A 54 -4.91 5.39 0.74
N VAL A 55 -3.81 5.93 1.28
CA VAL A 55 -2.48 5.31 1.18
C VAL A 55 -2.43 3.96 1.91
N PRO A 56 -2.85 3.84 3.20
CA PRO A 56 -2.93 2.54 3.87
C PRO A 56 -3.81 1.53 3.14
N TYR A 57 -4.96 1.97 2.59
CA TYR A 57 -5.85 1.09 1.84
C TYR A 57 -5.21 0.58 0.54
N LEU A 58 -4.54 1.45 -0.22
CA LEU A 58 -3.81 1.05 -1.41
C LEU A 58 -2.68 0.07 -1.09
N VAL A 59 -1.96 0.28 0.02
CA VAL A 59 -0.93 -0.66 0.49
C VAL A 59 -1.55 -2.02 0.80
N MET A 60 -2.68 -2.09 1.51
CA MET A 60 -3.39 -3.35 1.74
C MET A 60 -3.80 -4.02 0.41
N ALA A 61 -4.32 -3.24 -0.54
CA ALA A 61 -4.76 -3.73 -1.84
C ALA A 61 -3.62 -4.26 -2.72
N ILE A 62 -2.47 -3.58 -2.76
CA ILE A 62 -1.32 -4.06 -3.56
C ILE A 62 -0.64 -5.27 -2.94
N LEU A 63 -0.59 -5.36 -1.61
CA LEU A 63 -0.07 -6.51 -0.89
C LEU A 63 -1.06 -7.69 -0.87
N GLY A 64 -2.28 -7.48 -1.35
CA GLY A 64 -3.29 -8.53 -1.51
C GLY A 64 -3.90 -8.99 -0.20
N LEU A 65 -3.91 -8.15 0.83
CA LEU A 65 -4.39 -8.53 2.16
C LEU A 65 -5.92 -8.61 2.18
N GLU A 66 -6.44 -9.82 2.40
CA GLU A 66 -7.86 -10.12 2.54
C GLU A 66 -8.12 -10.71 3.95
N PRO A 67 -8.26 -9.86 4.98
CA PRO A 67 -8.47 -10.32 6.35
C PRO A 67 -9.93 -10.72 6.61
N ASP A 68 -10.12 -11.85 7.27
CA ASP A 68 -11.39 -12.28 7.88
C ASP A 68 -11.15 -12.57 9.37
N ALA A 69 -11.38 -11.54 10.19
CA ALA A 69 -11.15 -11.60 11.63
C ALA A 69 -12.11 -12.56 12.36
N PHE A 70 -13.33 -12.77 11.84
CA PHE A 70 -14.31 -13.65 12.48
C PHE A 70 -13.95 -15.12 12.25
N SER A 71 -13.48 -15.45 11.05
CA SER A 71 -13.00 -16.79 10.71
C SER A 71 -11.55 -17.04 11.11
N LYS A 72 -10.87 -16.05 11.71
CA LYS A 72 -9.44 -16.11 12.07
C LYS A 72 -8.56 -16.45 10.87
N ARG A 73 -8.82 -15.83 9.72
CA ARG A 73 -8.13 -16.08 8.46
C ARG A 73 -7.53 -14.79 7.90
N LEU A 74 -6.37 -14.90 7.31
CA LEU A 74 -5.77 -13.88 6.46
C LEU A 74 -5.37 -14.52 5.14
N ALA A 75 -6.08 -14.18 4.07
CA ALA A 75 -5.65 -14.52 2.73
C ALA A 75 -4.75 -13.41 2.17
N ILE A 76 -3.72 -13.80 1.44
CA ILE A 76 -2.78 -12.92 0.75
C ILE A 76 -2.84 -13.29 -0.72
N VAL A 77 -3.51 -12.47 -1.53
CA VAL A 77 -3.91 -12.80 -2.90
C VAL A 77 -3.19 -11.92 -3.92
N ARG A 78 -2.41 -12.54 -4.82
CA ARG A 78 -1.65 -11.88 -5.90
C ARG A 78 -0.88 -10.64 -5.38
N PRO A 79 0.01 -10.80 -4.38
CA PRO A 79 0.77 -9.69 -3.83
C PRO A 79 1.66 -9.05 -4.90
N THR A 80 1.73 -7.73 -4.89
CA THR A 80 2.50 -6.92 -5.83
C THR A 80 3.22 -5.81 -5.09
N LEU A 81 4.37 -5.39 -5.63
CA LEU A 81 5.15 -4.27 -5.12
C LEU A 81 5.35 -3.24 -6.25
N PRO A 82 5.44 -1.93 -5.94
CA PRO A 82 5.90 -0.91 -6.89
C PRO A 82 7.30 -1.25 -7.42
N GLU A 83 7.59 -0.90 -8.67
CA GLU A 83 8.82 -1.30 -9.39
C GLU A 83 10.10 -1.10 -8.56
N ASN A 84 10.24 0.07 -7.94
CA ASN A 84 11.40 0.46 -7.13
C ASN A 84 11.35 -0.01 -5.67
N VAL A 85 10.40 -0.88 -5.31
CA VAL A 85 10.27 -1.48 -3.99
C VAL A 85 10.63 -2.96 -4.09
N HIS A 86 11.73 -3.33 -3.43
CA HIS A 86 12.23 -4.71 -3.41
C HIS A 86 11.76 -5.50 -2.19
N ARG A 87 11.44 -4.81 -1.09
CA ARG A 87 11.02 -5.42 0.18
C ARG A 87 10.02 -4.53 0.88
N ALA A 88 8.95 -5.13 1.40
CA ALA A 88 8.02 -4.48 2.31
C ALA A 88 7.82 -5.38 3.54
N GLU A 89 7.70 -4.77 4.71
CA GLU A 89 7.52 -5.49 5.98
C GLU A 89 6.36 -4.86 6.74
N ILE A 90 5.48 -5.72 7.26
CA ILE A 90 4.42 -5.33 8.17
C ILE A 90 4.67 -6.04 9.49
N GLN A 91 4.77 -5.26 10.56
CA GLN A 91 4.98 -5.77 11.91
C GLN A 91 3.72 -5.54 12.75
N GLY A 92 3.32 -6.56 13.50
CA GLY A 92 2.19 -6.50 14.42
C GLY A 92 0.84 -6.27 13.72
N LEU A 93 0.64 -6.79 12.50
CA LEU A 93 -0.65 -6.67 11.83
C LEU A 93 -1.71 -7.42 12.64
N ARG A 94 -2.66 -6.67 13.20
CA ARG A 94 -3.71 -7.26 14.04
C ARG A 94 -4.89 -7.74 13.22
N ILE A 95 -5.21 -9.03 13.30
CA ILE A 95 -6.39 -9.66 12.71
C ILE A 95 -7.24 -10.25 13.85
N GLY A 96 -8.33 -9.57 14.20
CA GLY A 96 -9.12 -9.93 15.39
C GLY A 96 -8.30 -9.78 16.67
N ALA A 97 -8.05 -10.91 17.35
CA ALA A 97 -7.21 -10.99 18.55
C ALA A 97 -5.75 -11.42 18.26
N ALA A 98 -5.47 -11.88 17.03
CA ALA A 98 -4.14 -12.34 16.64
C ALA A 98 -3.30 -11.20 16.05
N HIS A 99 -1.97 -11.36 16.09
CA HIS A 99 -1.00 -10.49 15.43
C HIS A 99 -0.12 -11.32 14.50
N VAL A 100 0.28 -10.74 13.36
CA VAL A 100 1.15 -11.40 12.38
C VAL A 100 2.20 -10.43 11.85
N ASP A 101 3.42 -10.94 11.69
CA ASP A 101 4.51 -10.26 11.00
C ASP A 101 4.70 -10.85 9.60
N LEU A 102 4.67 -9.99 8.58
CA LEU A 102 4.74 -10.38 7.18
C LEU A 102 5.91 -9.69 6.48
N VAL A 103 6.63 -10.42 5.65
CA VAL A 103 7.66 -9.88 4.76
C VAL A 103 7.31 -10.23 3.33
N PHE A 104 7.29 -9.20 2.48
CA PHE A 104 7.10 -9.31 1.04
C PHE A 104 8.42 -9.00 0.36
N GLU A 105 8.93 -9.91 -0.47
CA GLU A 105 10.17 -9.71 -1.20
C GLU A 105 9.99 -9.96 -2.69
N ARG A 106 10.46 -9.00 -3.50
CA ARG A 106 10.46 -9.12 -4.95
C ARG A 106 11.41 -10.24 -5.39
N ARG A 107 10.92 -11.11 -6.25
CA ARG A 107 11.64 -12.16 -6.97
C ARG A 107 11.45 -12.00 -8.47
N ILE A 108 12.16 -12.82 -9.24
CA ILE A 108 12.03 -12.86 -10.70
C ILE A 108 10.60 -13.23 -11.12
N GLU A 109 9.98 -14.17 -10.40
CA GLU A 109 8.66 -14.73 -10.74
C GLU A 109 7.48 -14.02 -10.05
N GLY A 110 7.72 -12.95 -9.26
CA GLY A 110 6.66 -12.25 -8.55
C GLY A 110 7.07 -11.75 -7.17
N VAL A 111 6.15 -11.80 -6.21
CA VAL A 111 6.40 -11.41 -4.82
C VAL A 111 6.30 -12.64 -3.93
N GLU A 112 7.42 -13.00 -3.31
CA GLU A 112 7.48 -14.01 -2.27
C GLU A 112 6.97 -13.41 -0.96
N VAL A 113 6.13 -14.16 -0.25
CA VAL A 113 5.58 -13.76 1.05
C VAL A 113 6.10 -14.72 2.12
N ARG A 114 6.68 -14.16 3.18
CA ARG A 114 7.07 -14.90 4.38
C ARG A 114 6.24 -14.46 5.57
N VAL A 115 5.78 -15.42 6.33
CA VAL A 115 5.15 -15.21 7.64
C VAL A 115 6.23 -15.42 8.68
N ASN A 116 6.68 -14.33 9.32
CA ASN A 116 7.79 -14.39 10.27
C ASN A 116 7.32 -14.85 11.65
N SER A 117 6.16 -14.37 12.10
CA SER A 117 5.59 -14.68 13.40
C SER A 117 4.06 -14.63 13.31
N VAL A 118 3.41 -15.45 14.13
CA VAL A 118 1.97 -15.38 14.41
C VAL A 118 1.80 -15.50 15.91
N ASP A 119 1.17 -14.51 16.53
CA ASP A 119 0.74 -14.53 17.92
C ASP A 119 -0.78 -14.65 17.99
N GLY A 120 -1.29 -15.71 18.60
CA GLY A 120 -2.71 -16.07 18.64
C GLY A 120 -3.12 -17.07 17.55
N GLU A 121 -4.43 -17.30 17.46
CA GLU A 121 -5.03 -18.22 16.48
C GLU A 121 -5.33 -17.48 15.16
N LEU A 122 -4.51 -17.71 14.13
CA LEU A 122 -4.68 -17.15 12.79
C LEU A 122 -4.20 -18.13 11.72
N GLU A 123 -5.04 -18.42 10.73
CA GLU A 123 -4.68 -19.15 9.51
C GLU A 123 -4.25 -18.14 8.43
N VAL A 124 -3.01 -18.26 7.94
CA VAL A 124 -2.49 -17.42 6.86
C VAL A 124 -2.36 -18.25 5.59
N GLU A 125 -3.00 -17.80 4.51
CA GLU A 125 -2.99 -18.46 3.21
C GLU A 125 -2.42 -17.51 2.15
N VAL A 126 -1.45 -17.98 1.36
CA VAL A 126 -0.87 -17.19 0.26
C VAL A 126 -1.29 -17.80 -1.07
N ARG A 127 -1.93 -16.98 -1.92
CA ARG A 127 -2.39 -17.33 -3.27
C ARG A 127 -1.71 -16.41 -4.27
N GLN A 128 -0.94 -16.97 -5.19
CA GLN A 128 -0.21 -16.21 -6.21
C GLN A 128 -1.10 -15.78 -7.38
#